data_AF-A0A6F8TV52-F1
#
_entry.id   AF-A0A6F8TV52-F1
#
_cell.length_a   1.000
_cell.length_b   1.000
_cell.length_c   1.000
_cell.angle_alpha   90.00
_cell.angle_beta   90.00
_cell.angle_gamma   90.00
#
_symmetry.space_group_name_H-M   'P 1'
#
loop_
_entity.id
_entity.type
_entity.pdbx_description
1 polymer ?
#
loop_
_entity_poly.entity_id
_entity_poly.type
_entity_poly.pdbx_seq_one_letter_code
_entity_poly.pdbx_strand_id
1 'polypeptide(L)'
;MIKWNPLTEEIDIDFEQRESEAVIGYAAYFELLNGFRKTVYWTREHVEKHRKKFSKSDFGWKNDWDAMAMKTVLKNLLSKWGILSVEMQKAVIEDNEDRELKDITPEEDDNTIEYEVQVEQTEEPAKESKSKKNKKESAQDTMDMKFD
;
A
#
# COMPACT_ATOMS: atom_id res chain seq x y z
N MET A 1 -26.04 -22.66 -5.44
CA MET A 1 -25.84 -21.44 -6.27
C MET A 1 -26.92 -21.44 -7.30
N ILE A 2 -27.70 -20.36 -7.42
CA ILE A 2 -28.85 -20.32 -8.35
C ILE A 2 -28.39 -19.77 -9.71
N LYS A 3 -27.58 -18.71 -9.71
CA LYS A 3 -27.13 -18.05 -10.93
C LYS A 3 -25.79 -17.33 -10.73
N TRP A 4 -24.92 -17.43 -11.73
CA TRP A 4 -23.70 -16.64 -11.85
C TRP A 4 -23.76 -15.85 -13.15
N ASN A 5 -23.72 -14.52 -13.07
CA ASN A 5 -23.55 -13.70 -14.26
C ASN A 5 -22.07 -13.32 -14.43
N PRO A 6 -21.33 -13.87 -15.40
CA PRO A 6 -19.91 -13.57 -15.57
C PRO A 6 -19.65 -12.13 -16.05
N LEU A 7 -20.65 -11.44 -16.59
CA LEU A 7 -20.51 -10.07 -17.08
C LEU A 7 -20.74 -9.03 -15.97
N THR A 8 -21.79 -9.22 -15.16
CA THR A 8 -22.12 -8.30 -14.05
C THR A 8 -21.49 -8.73 -12.73
N GLU A 9 -20.91 -9.94 -12.68
CA GLU A 9 -20.35 -10.57 -11.49
C GLU A 9 -21.34 -10.61 -10.32
N GLU A 10 -22.64 -10.67 -10.62
CA GLU A 10 -23.68 -10.85 -9.63
C GLU A 10 -23.81 -12.34 -9.29
N ILE A 11 -23.74 -12.62 -7.98
CA ILE A 11 -23.93 -13.96 -7.42
C ILE A 11 -25.29 -13.99 -6.73
N ASP A 12 -26.20 -14.81 -7.26
CA ASP A 12 -27.43 -15.17 -6.54
C ASP A 12 -27.19 -16.50 -5.81
N ILE A 13 -26.98 -16.40 -4.50
CA ILE A 13 -26.93 -17.56 -3.58
C ILE A 13 -28.19 -17.54 -2.73
N ASP A 14 -28.96 -18.61 -2.85
CA ASP A 14 -29.93 -19.00 -1.83
C ASP A 14 -29.20 -19.89 -0.82
N PHE A 15 -29.17 -19.43 0.43
CA PHE A 15 -28.50 -20.10 1.55
C PHE A 15 -29.40 -21.17 2.21
N GLU A 16 -30.69 -21.21 1.87
CA GLU A 16 -31.65 -22.17 2.44
C GLU A 16 -31.64 -23.50 1.67
N GLN A 17 -31.33 -23.47 0.37
CA GLN A 17 -31.26 -24.66 -0.50
C GLN A 17 -29.85 -25.25 -0.57
N ARG A 18 -29.28 -25.63 0.57
CA ARG A 18 -27.98 -26.32 0.61
C ARG A 18 -28.16 -27.79 0.20
N GLU A 19 -27.81 -28.09 -1.05
CA GLU A 19 -27.91 -29.46 -1.61
C GLU A 19 -26.85 -30.44 -1.05
N SER A 20 -25.68 -29.94 -0.63
CA SER A 20 -24.61 -30.80 -0.11
C SER A 20 -23.66 -30.08 0.86
N GLU A 21 -22.91 -30.85 1.64
CA GLU A 21 -21.84 -30.32 2.48
C GLU A 21 -20.54 -30.04 1.72
N ALA A 22 -20.43 -30.49 0.47
CA ALA A 22 -19.22 -30.33 -0.33
C ALA A 22 -19.06 -28.88 -0.82
N VAL A 23 -17.87 -28.32 -0.62
CA VAL A 23 -17.52 -26.98 -1.09
C VAL A 23 -17.27 -27.00 -2.61
N ILE A 24 -18.17 -26.37 -3.37
CA ILE A 24 -18.11 -26.27 -4.84
C ILE A 24 -17.23 -25.12 -5.35
N GLY A 25 -17.03 -24.08 -4.54
CA GLY A 25 -16.25 -22.90 -4.91
C GLY A 25 -16.24 -21.84 -3.81
N TYR A 26 -15.54 -20.74 -4.09
CA TYR A 26 -15.33 -19.63 -3.17
C TYR A 26 -15.70 -18.33 -3.86
N ALA A 27 -16.42 -17.48 -3.13
CA ALA A 27 -16.71 -16.12 -3.54
C ALA A 27 -15.98 -15.12 -2.63
N ALA A 28 -15.56 -14.01 -3.20
CA ALA A 28 -15.09 -12.85 -2.47
C ALA A 28 -15.81 -11.59 -2.97
N TYR A 29 -16.12 -10.68 -2.06
CA TYR A 29 -16.87 -9.46 -2.32
C TYR A 29 -16.24 -8.31 -1.54
N PHE A 30 -16.17 -7.12 -2.13
CA PHE A 30 -15.95 -5.89 -1.38
C PHE A 30 -16.76 -4.74 -1.96
N GLU A 31 -17.06 -3.79 -1.09
CA GLU A 31 -17.72 -2.53 -1.40
C GLU A 31 -16.90 -1.38 -0.81
N LEU A 32 -16.73 -0.32 -1.60
CA LEU A 32 -16.10 0.92 -1.17
C LEU A 32 -17.17 1.96 -0.82
N LEU A 33 -16.79 2.96 -0.02
CA LEU A 33 -17.68 4.03 0.43
C LEU A 33 -18.30 4.86 -0.71
N ASN A 34 -17.72 4.81 -1.91
CA ASN A 34 -18.23 5.46 -3.11
C ASN A 34 -19.24 4.62 -3.91
N GLY A 35 -19.64 3.45 -3.40
CA GLY A 35 -20.58 2.53 -4.05
C GLY A 35 -19.93 1.60 -5.09
N PHE A 36 -18.61 1.60 -5.26
CA PHE A 36 -17.94 0.61 -6.09
C PHE A 36 -18.01 -0.75 -5.42
N ARG A 37 -18.71 -1.69 -6.07
CA ARG A 37 -18.86 -3.08 -5.63
C ARG A 37 -18.23 -4.03 -6.63
N LYS A 38 -17.51 -5.03 -6.14
CA LYS A 38 -16.89 -6.06 -6.98
C LYS A 38 -17.01 -7.42 -6.32
N THR A 39 -17.41 -8.41 -7.11
CA THR A 39 -17.54 -9.80 -6.65
C THR A 39 -16.74 -10.70 -7.56
N VAL A 40 -16.05 -11.69 -7.00
CA VAL A 40 -15.34 -12.70 -7.78
C VAL A 40 -15.70 -14.07 -7.24
N TYR A 41 -16.11 -14.97 -8.14
CA TYR A 41 -16.36 -16.36 -7.84
C TYR A 41 -15.35 -17.27 -8.54
N TRP A 42 -14.68 -18.12 -7.77
CA TRP A 42 -13.77 -19.15 -8.27
C TRP A 42 -14.28 -20.54 -7.90
N THR A 43 -14.38 -21.43 -8.88
CA THR A 43 -14.62 -22.85 -8.62
C THR A 43 -13.41 -23.48 -7.94
N ARG A 44 -13.63 -24.60 -7.24
CA ARG A 44 -12.56 -25.40 -6.62
C ARG A 44 -11.43 -25.74 -7.60
N GLU A 45 -11.78 -26.07 -8.84
CA GLU A 45 -10.79 -26.35 -9.91
C GLU A 45 -9.95 -25.12 -10.27
N HIS A 46 -10.54 -23.93 -10.26
CA HIS A 46 -9.83 -22.70 -10.56
C HIS A 46 -8.80 -22.37 -9.47
N VAL A 47 -9.18 -22.57 -8.20
CA VAL A 47 -8.25 -22.44 -7.06
C VAL A 47 -7.11 -23.44 -7.20
N GLU A 48 -7.38 -24.70 -7.57
CA GLU A 48 -6.34 -25.71 -7.74
C GLU A 48 -5.37 -25.37 -8.88
N LYS A 49 -5.87 -24.83 -10.00
CA LYS A 49 -5.03 -24.32 -11.10
C LYS A 49 -4.15 -23.16 -10.62
N HIS A 50 -4.70 -22.23 -9.85
CA HIS A 50 -3.93 -21.12 -9.28
C HIS A 50 -2.85 -21.63 -8.32
N ARG A 51 -3.22 -22.54 -7.42
CA ARG A 51 -2.30 -23.18 -6.48
C ARG A 51 -1.13 -23.85 -7.21
N LYS A 52 -1.40 -24.68 -8.21
CA LYS A 52 -0.34 -25.35 -8.99
C LYS A 52 0.60 -24.36 -9.69
N LYS A 53 0.09 -23.21 -10.12
CA LYS A 53 0.88 -22.19 -10.82
C LYS A 53 1.73 -21.33 -9.89
N PHE A 54 1.22 -20.96 -8.72
CA PHE A 54 1.84 -19.95 -7.84
C PHE A 54 2.38 -20.51 -6.52
N SER A 55 1.98 -21.72 -6.11
CA SER A 55 2.44 -22.32 -4.85
C SER A 55 3.78 -23.03 -5.06
N LYS A 56 4.80 -22.56 -4.35
CA LYS A 56 6.13 -23.21 -4.32
C LYS A 56 6.21 -24.38 -3.33
N SER A 57 5.29 -24.43 -2.37
CA SER A 57 5.21 -25.50 -1.35
C SER A 57 3.76 -25.82 -1.01
N ASP A 58 3.52 -27.03 -0.52
CA ASP A 58 2.18 -27.50 -0.15
C ASP A 58 1.85 -27.31 1.34
N PHE A 59 2.79 -26.80 2.15
CA PHE A 59 2.69 -26.80 3.61
C PHE A 59 1.42 -26.11 4.13
N GLY A 60 1.08 -24.93 3.59
CA GLY A 60 -0.16 -24.23 3.97
C GLY A 60 -1.43 -24.91 3.46
N TRP A 61 -1.37 -25.52 2.28
CA TRP A 61 -2.54 -26.10 1.59
C TRP A 61 -2.94 -27.48 2.13
N LYS A 62 -1.99 -28.23 2.72
CA LYS A 62 -2.25 -29.53 3.36
C LYS A 62 -2.90 -29.37 4.72
N ASN A 63 -2.57 -28.30 5.44
CA ASN A 63 -3.11 -28.04 6.78
C ASN A 63 -4.55 -27.53 6.69
N ASP A 64 -4.78 -26.49 5.89
CA ASP A 64 -6.10 -25.90 5.73
C ASP A 64 -6.30 -25.43 4.28
N TRP A 65 -7.05 -26.22 3.52
CA TRP A 65 -7.32 -25.92 2.12
C TRP A 65 -8.32 -24.77 1.98
N ASP A 66 -9.34 -24.73 2.84
CA ASP A 66 -10.42 -23.74 2.77
C ASP A 66 -9.88 -22.34 3.08
N ALA A 67 -9.10 -22.20 4.17
CA ALA A 67 -8.50 -20.92 4.52
C ALA A 67 -7.55 -20.41 3.43
N MET A 68 -6.77 -21.30 2.81
CA MET A 68 -5.86 -20.94 1.72
C MET A 68 -6.61 -20.55 0.44
N ALA A 69 -7.68 -21.26 0.10
CA ALA A 69 -8.52 -20.94 -1.02
C ALA A 69 -9.22 -19.58 -0.84
N MET A 70 -9.83 -19.34 0.33
CA MET A 70 -10.47 -18.07 0.67
C MET A 70 -9.48 -16.90 0.60
N LYS A 71 -8.30 -17.06 1.22
CA LYS A 71 -7.22 -16.05 1.15
C LYS A 71 -6.79 -15.78 -0.29
N THR A 72 -6.70 -16.82 -1.12
CA THR A 72 -6.24 -16.69 -2.50
C THR A 72 -7.24 -15.90 -3.33
N VAL A 73 -8.52 -16.21 -3.22
CA VAL A 73 -9.61 -15.54 -3.96
C VAL A 73 -9.73 -14.08 -3.51
N LEU A 74 -9.71 -13.83 -2.19
CA LEU A 74 -9.74 -12.48 -1.63
C LEU A 74 -8.51 -11.66 -2.03
N LYS A 75 -7.31 -12.25 -1.96
CA LYS A 75 -6.07 -11.56 -2.38
C LYS A 75 -6.12 -11.21 -3.86
N ASN A 76 -6.60 -12.11 -4.71
CA ASN A 76 -6.72 -11.83 -6.15
C ASN A 76 -7.72 -10.70 -6.42
N LEU A 77 -8.84 -10.66 -5.69
CA LEU A 77 -9.83 -9.58 -5.76
C LEU A 77 -9.19 -8.23 -5.37
N LEU A 78 -8.55 -8.16 -4.21
CA LEU A 78 -7.92 -6.92 -3.74
C LEU A 78 -6.70 -6.50 -4.56
N SER A 79 -5.92 -7.44 -5.09
CA SER A 79 -4.72 -7.11 -5.88
C SER A 79 -5.08 -6.51 -7.25
N LYS A 80 -6.24 -6.84 -7.80
CA LYS A 80 -6.67 -6.37 -9.13
C LYS A 80 -7.58 -5.14 -9.07
N TRP A 81 -8.44 -5.05 -8.06
CA TRP A 81 -9.46 -4.00 -7.97
C TRP A 81 -9.42 -3.23 -6.65
N GLY A 82 -8.71 -3.72 -5.63
CA GLY A 82 -8.58 -3.04 -4.35
C GLY A 82 -7.65 -1.83 -4.45
N ILE A 83 -8.00 -0.77 -3.72
CA ILE A 83 -7.14 0.40 -3.53
C ILE A 83 -6.03 0.03 -2.52
N LEU A 84 -4.84 -0.24 -3.04
CA LEU A 84 -3.70 -0.72 -2.23
C LEU A 84 -3.15 0.34 -1.27
N SER A 85 -3.31 1.63 -1.60
CA SER A 85 -2.86 2.74 -0.75
C SER A 85 -3.94 3.81 -0.65
N VAL A 86 -4.60 3.84 0.50
CA VAL A 86 -5.56 4.89 0.86
C VAL A 86 -4.81 6.16 1.29
N GLU A 87 -3.62 6.04 1.89
CA GLU A 87 -2.82 7.17 2.35
C GLU A 87 -2.28 8.02 1.20
N MET A 88 -1.83 7.39 0.11
CA MET A 88 -1.41 8.13 -1.09
C MET A 88 -2.60 8.83 -1.74
N GLN A 89 -3.79 8.23 -1.72
CA GLN A 89 -5.02 8.87 -2.20
C GLN A 89 -5.37 10.09 -1.35
N LYS A 90 -5.27 9.98 -0.01
CA LYS A 90 -5.50 11.11 0.91
C LYS A 90 -4.51 12.25 0.70
N ALA A 91 -3.22 11.95 0.55
CA ALA A 91 -2.21 12.98 0.31
C ALA A 91 -2.46 13.73 -1.00
N VAL A 92 -2.83 13.02 -2.08
CA VAL A 92 -3.22 13.67 -3.34
C VAL A 92 -4.46 14.54 -3.16
N ILE A 93 -5.46 14.08 -2.40
CA ILE A 93 -6.65 14.89 -2.11
C ILE A 93 -6.27 16.15 -1.32
N GLU A 94 -5.48 16.02 -0.25
CA GLU A 94 -5.03 17.14 0.60
C GLU A 94 -4.14 18.14 -0.15
N ASP A 95 -3.31 17.69 -1.10
CA ASP A 95 -2.51 18.59 -1.94
C ASP A 95 -3.35 19.28 -3.03
N ASN A 96 -4.48 18.70 -3.44
CA ASN A 96 -5.42 19.33 -4.39
C ASN A 96 -6.49 20.19 -3.69
N GLU A 97 -6.64 20.08 -2.37
CA GLU A 97 -7.49 20.99 -1.60
C GLU A 97 -6.83 22.36 -1.55
N ASP A 98 -7.52 23.37 -2.12
CA ASP A 98 -7.11 24.77 -2.06
C ASP A 98 -6.98 25.19 -0.59
N ARG A 99 -5.74 25.23 -0.08
CA ARG A 99 -5.47 25.71 1.27
C ARG A 99 -5.84 27.19 1.30
N GLU A 100 -6.86 27.55 2.08
CA GLU A 100 -7.16 28.96 2.33
C GLU A 100 -5.90 29.64 2.88
N LEU A 101 -5.38 30.60 2.13
CA LEU A 101 -4.25 31.43 2.57
C LEU A 101 -4.73 32.23 3.78
N LYS A 102 -4.36 31.77 4.99
CA LYS A 102 -4.44 32.61 6.18
C LYS A 102 -3.35 33.65 6.06
N ASP A 103 -3.77 34.88 5.78
CA ASP A 103 -2.90 36.05 5.85
C ASP A 103 -2.38 36.16 7.29
N ILE A 104 -1.07 35.94 7.45
CA ILE A 104 -0.33 36.02 8.71
C ILE A 104 0.45 37.33 8.81
N THR A 105 0.09 38.35 8.02
CA THR A 105 0.65 39.69 8.17
C THR A 105 0.47 40.12 9.63
N PRO A 106 1.56 40.28 10.40
CA PRO A 106 1.49 40.85 11.73
C PRO A 106 0.90 42.25 11.57
N GLU A 107 -0.19 42.55 12.27
CA GLU A 107 -0.61 43.94 12.42
C GLU A 107 0.59 44.69 13.02
N GLU A 108 1.03 45.75 12.33
CA GLU A 108 2.16 46.56 12.75
C GLU A 108 1.83 47.20 14.11
N ASP A 109 2.27 46.59 15.20
CA ASP A 109 2.38 47.27 16.49
C ASP A 109 3.48 48.34 16.36
N ASP A 110 3.06 49.60 16.30
CA ASP A 110 3.89 50.82 16.28
C ASP A 110 4.63 51.02 17.62
N ASN A 111 5.50 50.07 17.98
CA ASN A 111 6.49 50.27 19.03
C ASN A 111 7.87 50.35 18.39
N THR A 112 8.18 51.56 17.92
CA THR A 112 9.54 52.00 17.62
C THR A 112 10.38 51.86 18.88
N ILE A 113 11.25 50.84 18.93
CA ILE A 113 12.29 50.72 19.96
C ILE A 113 13.52 51.46 19.45
N GLU A 114 13.86 52.57 20.09
CA GLU A 114 15.14 53.26 19.88
C GLU A 114 16.28 52.41 20.45
N TYR A 115 17.21 51.98 19.59
CA TYR A 115 18.41 51.28 20.01
C TYR A 115 19.61 52.23 19.89
N GLU A 116 20.29 52.49 21.01
CA GLU A 116 21.54 53.24 21.05
C GLU A 116 22.68 52.32 20.57
N VAL A 117 23.29 52.66 19.44
CA VAL A 117 24.38 51.89 18.84
C VAL A 117 25.69 52.18 19.58
N GLN A 118 26.19 51.21 20.36
CA GLN A 118 27.58 51.20 20.81
C GLN A 118 28.40 50.33 19.86
N VAL A 119 29.31 50.97 19.13
CA VAL A 119 30.25 50.31 18.21
C VAL A 119 31.50 49.94 19.01
N GLU A 120 31.76 48.64 19.18
CA GLU A 120 33.09 48.14 19.53
C GLU A 120 33.57 47.09 18.53
N GLN A 121 34.85 47.21 18.21
CA GLN A 121 35.50 46.79 16.97
C GLN A 121 36.07 45.36 17.08
N THR A 122 35.80 44.57 16.04
CA THR A 122 36.43 43.34 15.52
C THR A 122 37.53 42.61 16.31
N GLU A 123 37.43 41.27 16.34
CA GLU A 123 38.50 40.34 15.87
C GLU A 123 37.92 38.93 15.61
N GLU A 124 38.22 38.36 14.43
CA GLU A 124 37.85 36.98 14.01
C GLU A 124 38.67 35.92 14.75
N PRO A 125 38.16 34.68 14.90
CA PRO A 125 38.99 33.56 14.43
C PRO A 125 38.26 32.40 13.74
N ALA A 126 38.87 32.00 12.62
CA ALA A 126 39.19 30.68 12.09
C ALA A 126 38.40 29.41 12.49
N LYS A 127 38.04 28.70 11.41
CA LYS A 127 37.45 27.35 11.25
C LYS A 127 38.19 26.22 11.99
N GLU A 128 37.44 25.33 12.63
CA GLU A 128 37.75 23.88 12.69
C GLU A 128 36.48 23.05 13.01
N SER A 129 36.12 22.08 12.16
CA SER A 129 35.49 20.85 12.66
C SER A 129 35.80 19.66 11.75
N LYS A 130 36.36 18.62 12.37
CA LYS A 130 36.78 17.34 11.78
C LYS A 130 35.58 16.41 11.68
N SER A 131 35.26 15.89 10.48
CA SER A 131 34.33 14.77 10.33
C SER A 131 35.08 13.45 10.54
N LYS A 132 34.73 12.71 11.60
CA LYS A 132 35.04 11.28 11.74
C LYS A 132 33.95 10.49 11.02
N LYS A 133 34.26 9.82 9.91
CA LYS A 133 33.41 8.77 9.34
C LYS A 133 34.06 7.41 9.59
N ASN A 134 33.43 6.65 10.48
CA ASN A 134 33.83 5.29 10.81
C ASN A 134 33.48 4.32 9.67
N LYS A 135 34.34 3.32 9.55
CA LYS A 135 34.51 2.29 8.54
C LYS A 135 33.57 1.09 8.78
N LYS A 136 33.08 0.47 7.70
CA LYS A 136 32.86 -0.99 7.50
C LYS A 136 32.35 -1.19 6.06
N GLU A 137 33.23 -1.54 5.11
CA GLU A 137 33.62 -2.91 4.73
C GLU A 137 32.45 -3.79 4.27
N SER A 138 32.35 -3.96 2.95
CA SER A 138 32.01 -5.24 2.32
C SER A 138 33.05 -5.48 1.23
N ALA A 139 33.94 -6.43 1.48
CA ALA A 139 34.87 -6.96 0.51
C ALA A 139 34.15 -7.91 -0.46
N GLN A 140 34.78 -8.09 -1.63
CA GLN A 140 34.63 -9.22 -2.56
C GLN A 140 33.34 -9.23 -3.41
N ASP A 141 33.45 -8.70 -4.63
CA ASP A 141 33.41 -9.59 -5.78
C ASP A 141 34.35 -9.08 -6.88
N THR A 142 35.24 -9.95 -7.31
CA THR A 142 36.33 -9.67 -8.23
C THR A 142 35.88 -9.89 -9.67
N MET A 143 36.24 -8.93 -10.51
CA MET A 143 36.48 -9.03 -11.96
C MET A 143 36.36 -10.41 -12.60
N ASP A 144 35.49 -10.51 -13.60
CA ASP A 144 35.78 -11.27 -14.82
C ASP A 144 35.12 -10.57 -16.02
N MET A 145 35.88 -9.66 -16.63
CA MET A 145 35.66 -9.18 -18.00
C MET A 145 36.35 -10.17 -18.95
N LYS A 146 35.58 -10.92 -19.74
CA LYS A 146 36.02 -11.43 -21.05
C LYS A 146 34.88 -11.32 -22.05
N PHE A 147 35.09 -10.42 -23.01
CA PHE A 147 34.40 -10.36 -24.29
C PHE A 147 35.15 -11.31 -25.24
N ASP A 148 34.43 -12.27 -25.82
CA ASP A 148 34.72 -12.87 -27.14
C ASP A 148 33.37 -13.17 -27.81
#